data_AF-A0A139CKK9-F1
#
_entry.id   AF-A0A139CKK9-F1
#
_cell.length_a   1.000
_cell.length_b   1.000
_cell.length_c   1.000
_cell.angle_alpha   90.00
_cell.angle_beta   90.00
_cell.angle_gamma   90.00
#
_symmetry.space_group_name_H-M   'P 1'
#
loop_
_entity.id
_entity.type
_entity.pdbx_description
1 polymer ?
#
loop_
_entity_poly.entity_id
_entity_poly.type
_entity_poly.pdbx_seq_one_letter_code
_entity_poly.pdbx_strand_id
1 'polypeptide(L)'
;MKKHDLDQLQTAIWSIYREPFVKTTFTPIDFEMMVLEEVRNRPEYCVLATALGIEPKDAPIVVLAYQYAIPLATVDERSLLSIKEKVNQLIGIEIISADEALSIY
;
A
#
# COMPACT_ATOMS: atom_id res chain seq x y z
N MET A 1 30.82 4.86 11.89
CA MET A 1 29.57 4.05 11.88
C MET A 1 29.91 2.65 12.38
N LYS A 2 29.34 2.22 13.51
CA LYS A 2 29.47 0.81 13.94
C LYS A 2 28.69 -0.04 12.92
N LYS A 3 29.37 -0.98 12.27
CA LYS A 3 28.74 -2.01 11.42
C LYS A 3 27.79 -2.77 12.36
N HIS A 4 26.48 -2.61 12.17
CA HIS A 4 25.53 -3.46 12.87
C HIS A 4 25.71 -4.87 12.32
N ASP A 5 26.00 -5.81 13.23
CA ASP A 5 26.14 -7.22 12.90
C ASP A 5 24.76 -7.75 12.52
N LEU A 6 24.55 -7.93 11.21
CA LEU A 6 23.27 -8.36 10.65
C LEU A 6 22.83 -9.72 11.22
N ASP A 7 23.79 -10.57 11.57
CA ASP A 7 23.52 -11.88 12.15
C ASP A 7 23.01 -11.75 13.59
N GLN A 8 23.50 -10.76 14.36
CA GLN A 8 22.96 -10.46 15.68
C GLN A 8 21.56 -9.86 15.61
N LEU A 9 21.29 -8.98 14.63
CA LEU A 9 19.96 -8.43 14.42
C LEU A 9 18.96 -9.51 14.03
N GLN A 10 19.33 -10.39 13.09
CA GLN A 10 18.52 -11.52 12.66
C GLN A 10 18.26 -12.47 13.83
N THR A 11 19.29 -12.79 14.63
CA THR A 11 19.15 -13.65 15.82
C THR A 11 18.22 -13.02 16.86
N ALA A 12 18.33 -11.72 17.09
CA ALA A 12 17.44 -11.00 17.99
C ALA A 12 15.98 -11.03 17.51
N ILE A 13 15.74 -10.77 16.22
CA ILE A 13 14.39 -10.84 15.63
C ILE A 13 13.81 -12.25 15.77
N TRP A 14 14.57 -13.29 15.43
CA TRP A 14 14.08 -14.66 15.55
C TRP A 14 13.88 -15.11 17.00
N SER A 15 14.66 -14.60 17.95
CA SER A 15 14.45 -14.86 19.37
C SER A 15 13.11 -14.32 19.88
N ILE A 16 12.71 -13.13 19.40
CA ILE A 16 11.39 -12.55 19.68
C ILE A 16 10.31 -13.47 19.12
N TYR A 17 10.41 -13.94 17.88
CA TYR A 17 9.41 -14.84 17.29
C TYR A 17 9.31 -16.23 17.96
N ARG A 18 10.37 -16.70 18.64
CA ARG A 18 10.42 -18.03 19.27
C ARG A 18 9.93 -18.05 20.72
N GLU A 19 9.82 -16.89 21.37
CA GLU A 19 9.33 -16.77 22.74
C GLU A 19 7.83 -17.10 22.80
N PRO A 20 7.39 -18.09 23.60
CA PRO A 20 5.97 -18.45 23.73
C PRO A 20 5.11 -17.30 24.25
N PHE A 21 5.72 -16.33 24.96
CA PHE A 21 5.07 -15.14 25.49
C PHE A 21 4.94 -13.99 24.48
N VAL A 22 5.67 -14.02 23.36
CA VAL A 22 5.59 -12.96 22.34
C VAL A 22 4.26 -12.97 21.58
N LYS A 23 3.51 -14.08 21.64
CA LYS A 23 2.10 -14.11 21.23
C LYS A 23 1.20 -13.11 21.97
N THR A 24 1.61 -12.62 23.15
CA THR A 24 0.78 -11.70 23.95
C THR A 24 1.16 -10.22 23.82
N THR A 25 2.30 -9.87 23.21
CA THR A 25 2.77 -8.47 23.17
C THR A 25 2.61 -7.81 21.81
N PHE A 26 2.63 -8.59 20.73
CA PHE A 26 2.26 -8.10 19.40
C PHE A 26 0.93 -8.74 19.01
N THR A 27 -0.17 -8.10 19.42
CA THR A 27 -1.44 -8.32 18.73
C THR A 27 -1.17 -7.96 17.26
N PRO A 28 -1.35 -8.88 16.30
CA PRO A 28 -1.28 -8.52 14.89
C PRO A 28 -2.20 -7.31 14.71
N ILE A 29 -1.65 -6.20 14.23
CA ILE A 29 -2.48 -5.03 13.93
C ILE A 29 -3.50 -5.55 12.93
N ASP A 30 -4.77 -5.48 13.29
CA ASP A 30 -5.84 -5.76 12.38
C ASP A 30 -5.77 -4.70 11.29
N PHE A 31 -5.20 -5.08 10.14
CA PHE A 31 -4.94 -4.16 9.06
C PHE A 31 -6.24 -3.58 8.52
N GLU A 32 -7.33 -4.36 8.53
CA GLU A 32 -8.64 -3.91 8.08
C GLU A 32 -9.27 -2.96 9.08
N MET A 33 -9.31 -3.34 10.36
CA MET A 33 -9.98 -2.52 11.39
C MET A 33 -9.18 -1.29 11.80
N MET A 34 -7.84 -1.33 11.84
CA MET A 34 -7.07 -0.20 12.37
C MET A 34 -6.41 0.63 11.28
N VAL A 35 -5.77 -0.02 10.30
CA VAL A 35 -4.99 0.72 9.30
C VAL A 35 -5.88 1.24 8.17
N LEU A 36 -6.74 0.37 7.63
CA LEU A 36 -7.65 0.76 6.54
C LEU A 36 -8.74 1.72 7.03
N GLU A 37 -9.24 1.57 8.26
CA GLU A 37 -10.21 2.51 8.83
C GLU A 37 -9.59 3.91 8.98
N GLU A 38 -8.39 4.01 9.55
CA GLU A 38 -7.67 5.28 9.69
C GLU A 38 -7.42 5.93 8.32
N VAL A 39 -6.96 5.16 7.34
CA VAL A 39 -6.75 5.66 5.96
C VAL A 39 -8.07 6.12 5.36
N ARG A 40 -9.14 5.35 5.47
CA ARG A 40 -10.44 5.71 4.89
C ARG A 40 -11.03 6.98 5.48
N ASN A 41 -10.70 7.30 6.73
CA ASN A 41 -11.27 8.44 7.45
C ASN A 41 -10.42 9.71 7.36
N ARG A 42 -9.21 9.66 6.78
CA ARG A 42 -8.37 10.85 6.64
C ARG A 42 -9.00 11.86 5.67
N PRO A 43 -9.24 13.12 6.10
CA PRO A 43 -9.88 14.12 5.26
C PRO A 43 -9.19 14.32 3.90
N GLU A 44 -7.87 14.31 3.88
CA GLU A 44 -7.07 14.50 2.67
C GLU A 44 -7.32 13.38 1.65
N TYR A 45 -7.43 12.14 2.12
CA TYR A 45 -7.70 10.99 1.27
C TYR A 45 -9.15 10.97 0.79
N CYS A 46 -10.10 11.36 1.64
CA CYS A 46 -11.50 11.52 1.23
C CYS A 46 -11.67 12.59 0.13
N VAL A 47 -11.00 13.74 0.26
CA VAL A 47 -11.05 14.82 -0.72
C VAL A 47 -10.43 14.38 -2.04
N LEU A 48 -9.24 13.75 -1.99
CA LEU A 48 -8.60 13.24 -3.19
C LEU A 48 -9.43 12.14 -3.87
N ALA A 49 -9.97 11.23 -3.07
CA ALA A 49 -10.83 10.16 -3.54
C ALA A 49 -12.06 10.69 -4.27
N THR A 50 -12.68 11.74 -3.72
CA THR A 50 -13.80 12.43 -4.37
C THR A 50 -13.39 13.08 -5.70
N ALA A 51 -12.24 13.75 -5.75
CA ALA A 51 -11.74 14.41 -6.94
C ALA A 51 -11.44 13.41 -8.08
N LEU A 52 -10.83 12.27 -7.75
CA LEU A 52 -10.43 11.25 -8.71
C LEU A 52 -11.56 10.24 -9.00
N GLY A 53 -12.55 10.13 -8.11
CA GLY A 53 -13.60 9.11 -8.17
C GLY A 53 -13.09 7.71 -7.83
N ILE A 54 -12.16 7.60 -6.89
CA ILE A 54 -11.63 6.34 -6.33
C ILE A 54 -12.18 6.11 -4.91
N GLU A 55 -11.91 4.95 -4.30
CA GLU A 55 -12.16 4.79 -2.88
C GLU A 55 -11.08 5.50 -2.04
N PRO A 56 -11.42 6.04 -0.86
CA PRO A 56 -10.45 6.67 0.05
C PRO A 56 -9.24 5.78 0.40
N LYS A 57 -9.43 4.46 0.45
CA LYS A 57 -8.34 3.50 0.73
C LYS A 57 -7.27 3.47 -0.37
N ASP A 58 -7.63 3.83 -1.61
CA ASP A 58 -6.75 3.76 -2.78
C ASP A 58 -6.00 5.08 -3.01
N ALA A 59 -6.44 6.16 -2.39
CA ALA A 59 -5.80 7.47 -2.48
C ALA A 59 -4.28 7.43 -2.17
N PRO A 60 -3.79 6.76 -1.11
CA PRO A 60 -2.35 6.72 -0.82
C PRO A 60 -1.53 6.06 -1.93
N ILE A 61 -1.99 4.95 -2.49
CA ILE A 61 -1.23 4.23 -3.52
C ILE A 61 -1.20 5.02 -4.84
N VAL A 62 -2.30 5.71 -5.17
CA VAL A 62 -2.36 6.61 -6.33
C VAL A 62 -1.41 7.80 -6.14
N VAL A 63 -1.35 8.39 -4.95
CA VAL A 63 -0.39 9.48 -4.63
C VAL A 63 1.05 9.00 -4.78
N LEU A 64 1.37 7.80 -4.31
CA LEU A 64 2.71 7.24 -4.45
C LEU A 64 3.08 7.03 -5.93
N ALA A 65 2.18 6.44 -6.72
CA ALA A 65 2.41 6.26 -8.15
C ALA A 65 2.66 7.60 -8.86
N TYR A 66 1.88 8.64 -8.50
CA TYR A 66 2.07 10.00 -9.01
C TYR A 66 3.46 10.55 -8.66
N GLN A 67 3.82 10.47 -7.39
CA GLN A 67 5.05 11.06 -6.87
C GLN A 67 6.30 10.43 -7.47
N TYR A 68 6.27 9.12 -7.70
CA TYR A 68 7.39 8.39 -8.31
C TYR A 68 7.31 8.32 -9.84
N ALA A 69 6.26 8.89 -10.46
CA ALA A 69 6.02 8.83 -11.90
C ALA A 69 6.10 7.39 -12.46
N ILE A 70 5.49 6.44 -11.74
CA ILE A 70 5.45 5.03 -12.13
C ILE A 70 4.01 4.58 -12.42
N PRO A 71 3.81 3.59 -13.29
CA PRO A 71 2.51 2.96 -13.46
C PRO A 71 2.05 2.29 -12.16
N LEU A 72 0.74 2.33 -11.91
CA LEU A 72 0.10 1.61 -10.82
C LEU A 72 -0.42 0.27 -11.35
N ALA A 73 0.15 -0.84 -10.88
CA ALA A 73 -0.35 -2.17 -11.17
C ALA A 73 -1.38 -2.61 -10.12
N THR A 74 -2.51 -3.16 -10.55
CA THR A 74 -3.56 -3.66 -9.65
C THR A 74 -4.29 -4.87 -10.22
N VAL A 75 -4.93 -5.65 -9.34
CA VAL A 75 -5.84 -6.75 -9.69
C VAL A 75 -7.31 -6.35 -9.52
N ASP A 76 -7.59 -5.15 -9.02
CA ASP A 76 -8.96 -4.69 -8.76
C ASP A 76 -9.61 -4.14 -10.04
N GLU A 77 -10.24 -5.06 -10.77
CA GLU A 77 -10.98 -4.78 -12.00
C GLU A 77 -12.18 -3.86 -11.79
N ARG A 78 -12.79 -3.87 -10.60
CA ARG A 78 -14.06 -3.19 -10.33
C ARG A 78 -13.90 -1.79 -9.79
N SER A 79 -12.72 -1.43 -9.28
CA SER A 79 -12.41 -0.07 -8.82
C SER A 79 -11.42 0.63 -9.77
N LEU A 80 -10.12 0.56 -9.50
CA LEU A 80 -9.07 1.34 -10.13
C LEU A 80 -8.94 1.06 -11.63
N LEU A 81 -9.02 -0.20 -12.06
CA LEU A 81 -8.94 -0.53 -13.49
C LEU A 81 -10.13 0.01 -14.28
N SER A 82 -11.32 0.06 -13.66
CA SER A 82 -12.53 0.57 -14.33
C SER A 82 -12.49 2.07 -14.62
N ILE A 83 -11.62 2.81 -13.93
CA ILE A 83 -11.47 4.26 -14.07
C ILE A 83 -10.06 4.68 -14.54
N LYS A 84 -9.26 3.73 -15.05
CA LYS A 84 -7.87 3.96 -15.43
C LYS A 84 -7.69 5.10 -16.42
N GLU A 85 -8.57 5.21 -17.42
CA GLU A 85 -8.52 6.28 -18.42
C GLU A 85 -8.78 7.65 -17.78
N LYS A 86 -9.72 7.72 -16.84
CA LYS A 86 -10.06 8.96 -16.12
C LYS A 86 -8.88 9.41 -15.25
N VAL A 87 -8.27 8.48 -14.51
CA VAL A 87 -7.11 8.80 -13.66
C VAL A 87 -5.93 9.26 -14.50
N ASN A 88 -5.65 8.59 -15.62
CA ASN A 88 -4.60 9.00 -16.56
C ASN A 88 -4.85 10.42 -17.09
N GLN A 89 -6.07 10.73 -17.51
CA GLN A 89 -6.40 12.08 -18.00
C GLN A 89 -6.25 13.18 -16.94
N LEU A 90 -6.54 12.88 -15.67
CA LEU A 90 -6.51 13.86 -14.58
C LEU A 90 -5.10 14.12 -14.06
N ILE A 91 -4.30 13.06 -13.87
CA ILE A 91 -3.01 13.15 -13.16
C ILE A 91 -1.85 12.45 -13.88
N GLY A 92 -2.06 11.94 -15.10
CA GLY A 92 -1.00 11.38 -15.94
C GLY A 92 -0.45 10.04 -15.46
N ILE A 93 -1.16 9.35 -14.55
CA ILE A 93 -0.77 8.03 -14.06
C ILE A 93 -1.42 6.96 -14.91
N GLU A 94 -0.60 6.05 -15.42
CA GLU A 94 -1.08 4.84 -16.05
C GLU A 94 -1.45 3.79 -15.00
N ILE A 95 -2.66 3.24 -15.09
CA ILE A 95 -3.10 2.11 -14.28
C ILE A 95 -3.20 0.88 -15.19
N ILE A 96 -2.44 -0.15 -14.85
CA ILE A 96 -2.35 -1.40 -15.62
C ILE A 96 -2.77 -2.59 -14.77
N SER A 97 -3.18 -3.67 -15.41
CA SER A 97 -3.44 -4.91 -14.67
C SER A 97 -2.13 -5.53 -14.18
N ALA A 98 -2.19 -6.33 -13.11
CA ALA A 98 -1.02 -7.06 -12.64
C ALA A 98 -0.45 -8.01 -13.72
N ASP A 99 -1.31 -8.65 -14.50
CA ASP A 99 -0.90 -9.53 -15.59
C ASP A 99 -0.19 -8.75 -16.72
N GLU A 100 -0.71 -7.57 -17.09
CA GLU A 100 -0.02 -6.66 -18.03
C GLU A 100 1.36 -6.26 -17.49
N ALA A 101 1.44 -5.87 -16.21
CA ALA A 101 2.70 -5.49 -15.58
C ALA A 101 3.74 -6.62 -15.60
N LEU A 102 3.31 -7.86 -15.31
CA LEU A 102 4.17 -9.05 -15.33
C LEU A 102 4.55 -9.51 -16.74
N SER A 103 3.84 -9.07 -17.77
CA SER A 103 4.19 -9.38 -19.18
C SER A 103 5.25 -8.44 -19.76
N ILE A 104 5.43 -7.26 -19.14
CA ILE A 104 6.38 -6.22 -19.57
C ILE A 104 7.79 -6.46 -19.00
N TYR A 105 7.89 -7.18 -17.87
CA TYR A 105 9.13 -7.46 -17.14
C TYR A 105 9.46 -8.96 -17.08
#